data_AF-A0A4S8LZB9-F1
#
_entry.id   AF-A0A4S8LZB9-F1
#
_cell.length_a   1.000
_cell.length_b   1.000
_cell.length_c   1.000
_cell.angle_alpha   90.00
_cell.angle_beta   90.00
_cell.angle_gamma   90.00
#
_symmetry.space_group_name_H-M   'P 1'
#
loop_
_entity.id
_entity.type
_entity.pdbx_description
1 polymer ?
#
loop_
_entity_poly.entity_id
_entity_poly.type
_entity_poly.pdbx_seq_one_letter_code
_entity_poly.pdbx_strand_id
1 'polypeptide(L)' 'NRLLKSHTGEYLAERLAHCLNNYGISAQTLGVAMDNASNNTTMIKELPHLLPSESMTSPETQIRCI' A
#
# COMPACT_ATOMS: atom_id res chain seq x y z
N ASN A 1 -20.82 7.81 -14.12
CA ASN A 1 -19.93 7.61 -12.95
C ASN A 1 -18.54 8.12 -13.27
N ARG A 2 -18.22 9.36 -12.87
CA ARG A 2 -16.90 9.97 -13.10
C ARG A 2 -15.96 9.53 -11.98
N LEU A 3 -15.01 8.65 -12.28
CA LEU A 3 -13.95 8.28 -11.34
C LEU A 3 -13.03 9.50 -11.20
N LEU A 4 -13.16 10.24 -10.09
CA LEU A 4 -12.53 11.57 -9.95
C LEU A 4 -11.01 11.53 -9.73
N LYS A 5 -10.43 10.35 -9.56
CA LYS A 5 -9.01 10.06 -9.77
C LYS A 5 -8.97 8.62 -10.27
N SER A 6 -8.16 8.31 -11.29
CA SER A 6 -7.94 6.91 -11.65
C SER A 6 -7.53 6.17 -10.39
N HIS A 7 -8.21 5.07 -10.05
CA HIS A 7 -7.85 4.18 -8.94
C HIS A 7 -6.53 3.47 -9.26
N THR A 8 -5.46 4.21 -9.53
CA THR A 8 -4.14 3.64 -9.79
C THR A 8 -3.59 3.09 -8.48
N GLY A 9 -2.76 2.05 -8.59
CA GLY A 9 -2.05 1.54 -7.40
C GLY A 9 -1.16 2.62 -6.76
N GLU A 10 -0.59 3.52 -7.55
CA GLU A 10 0.19 4.67 -7.06
C GLU A 10 -0.65 5.57 -6.12
N TYR A 11 -1.85 5.96 -6.53
CA TYR A 11 -2.73 6.77 -5.70
C TYR A 11 -3.14 6.04 -4.42
N LEU A 12 -3.39 4.72 -4.51
CA LEU A 12 -3.67 3.92 -3.32
C LEU A 12 -2.47 3.88 -2.37
N ALA A 13 -1.24 3.80 -2.91
CA ALA A 13 -0.02 3.78 -2.10
C ALA A 13 0.18 5.10 -1.36
N GLU A 14 0.00 6.24 -2.04
CA GLU A 14 0.02 7.57 -1.41
C GLU A 14 -1.00 7.69 -0.28
N ARG A 15 -2.24 7.26 -0.52
CA ARG A 15 -3.32 7.34 0.47
C ARG A 15 -3.07 6.44 1.67
N LEU A 16 -2.57 5.22 1.45
CA LEU A 16 -2.24 4.30 2.52
C LEU A 16 -1.05 4.80 3.34
N ALA A 17 0.03 5.25 2.70
CA ALA A 17 1.18 5.81 3.39
C ALA A 17 0.80 7.04 4.23
N HIS A 18 -0.02 7.94 3.68
CA HIS A 18 -0.56 9.07 4.42
C HIS A 18 -1.38 8.64 5.64
N CYS A 19 -2.23 7.61 5.52
CA CYS A 19 -2.97 7.07 6.66
C CYS A 19 -2.02 6.50 7.73
N LEU A 20 -1.08 5.63 7.36
CA LEU A 20 -0.15 5.00 8.30
C LEU A 20 0.70 6.04 9.06
N ASN A 21 1.14 7.09 8.36
CA ASN A 21 1.85 8.21 8.98
C ASN A 21 0.97 8.99 9.96
N ASN A 22 -0.29 9.26 9.61
CA ASN A 22 -1.20 9.96 10.51
C ASN A 22 -1.54 9.17 11.78
N TYR A 23 -1.53 7.85 11.71
CA TYR A 23 -1.69 6.98 12.87
C TYR A 23 -0.37 6.73 13.63
N GLY A 24 0.78 7.19 13.11
CA GLY A 24 2.09 7.00 13.73
C GLY A 24 2.60 5.55 13.68
N ILE A 25 2.07 4.73 12.76
CA ILE A 25 2.36 3.28 12.66
C ILE A 25 3.09 2.91 11.37
N SER A 26 3.61 3.88 10.62
CA SER A 26 4.28 3.63 9.33
C SER A 26 5.50 2.71 9.43
N ALA A 27 6.22 2.71 10.54
CA ALA A 27 7.34 1.80 10.80
C ALA A 27 6.95 0.49 11.53
N GLN A 28 5.66 0.28 11.82
CA GLN A 28 5.15 -0.82 12.65
C GLN A 28 4.28 -1.80 11.87
N THR A 29 4.38 -1.77 10.54
CA THR A 29 3.69 -2.71 9.66
C THR A 29 4.45 -4.03 9.64
N LEU A 30 3.71 -5.15 9.59
CA LEU A 30 4.28 -6.51 9.53
C LEU A 30 3.98 -7.23 8.19
N GLY A 31 3.10 -6.65 7.39
CA GLY A 31 2.61 -7.21 6.14
C GLY A 31 1.33 -6.52 5.72
N VAL A 32 0.90 -6.75 4.48
CA VAL A 32 -0.35 -6.20 3.94
C VAL A 32 -1.18 -7.33 3.35
N ALA A 33 -2.38 -7.55 3.91
CA ALA A 33 -3.36 -8.48 3.37
C ALA A 33 -4.29 -7.76 2.41
N MET A 34 -4.40 -8.27 1.18
CA MET A 34 -5.14 -7.63 0.09
C MET A 34 -5.50 -8.65 -1.00
N ASP A 35 -6.56 -8.35 -1.77
CA ASP A 35 -6.96 -9.18 -2.91
C ASP A 35 -5.94 -9.13 -4.07
N ASN A 36 -6.11 -10.01 -5.06
CA ASN A 36 -5.20 -10.13 -6.20
C ASN A 36 -5.48 -9.10 -7.32
N ALA A 37 -6.16 -7.99 -7.06
CA ALA A 37 -6.36 -6.95 -8.07
C ALA A 37 -5.02 -6.36 -8.57
N SER A 38 -4.95 -5.97 -9.84
CA SER A 38 -3.74 -5.39 -10.44
C SER A 38 -3.31 -4.09 -9.76
N ASN A 39 -4.26 -3.24 -9.38
CA ASN A 39 -3.98 -2.00 -8.65
C ASN A 39 -3.34 -2.27 -7.29
N ASN A 40 -3.76 -3.35 -6.63
CA ASN A 40 -3.19 -3.82 -5.38
C ASN A 40 -1.74 -4.29 -5.58
N THR A 41 -1.46 -4.96 -6.71
CA THR A 41 -0.08 -5.30 -7.09
C THR A 41 0.79 -4.06 -7.35
N THR A 42 0.26 -3.02 -7.98
CA THR A 42 0.99 -1.75 -8.16
C THR A 42 1.18 -1.04 -6.81
N MET A 43 0.14 -0.94 -5.98
CA MET A 43 0.20 -0.29 -4.68
C MET A 43 1.33 -0.84 -3.80
N ILE A 44 1.43 -2.16 -3.67
CA ILE A 44 2.44 -2.79 -2.81
C ILE A 44 3.88 -2.61 -3.32
N LYS A 45 4.07 -2.35 -4.62
CA LYS A 45 5.38 -2.04 -5.21
C LYS A 45 5.80 -0.60 -4.92
N GLU A 46 4.85 0.32 -4.80
CA GLU A 46 5.13 1.75 -4.54
C GLU A 46 5.34 2.07 -3.06
N LEU A 47 4.72 1.30 -2.14
CA LEU A 47 4.81 1.55 -0.69
C LEU A 47 6.24 1.64 -0.12
N PRO A 48 7.22 0.83 -0.53
CA PRO A 48 8.61 0.96 -0.08
C PRO A 48 9.26 2.31 -0.40
N HIS A 49 8.75 3.05 -1.40
CA HIS A 49 9.25 4.38 -1.74
C HIS A 49 8.65 5.49 -0.86
N LEU A 50 7.55 5.21 -0.16
CA LEU A 50 6.75 6.19 0.60
C LEU A 50 6.82 5.99 2.11
N LEU A 51 7.32 4.85 2.57
CA LEU A 51 7.36 4.46 3.98
C LEU A 51 8.80 4.27 4.47
N PRO A 52 9.02 4.35 5.79
CA PRO A 52 10.32 4.04 6.38
C PRO A 52 10.79 2.63 6.00
N SER A 53 12.10 2.41 5.96
CA SER A 53 12.70 1.12 5.61
C SER A 53 12.34 -0.03 6.56
N GLU A 54 11.92 0.30 7.78
CA GLU A 54 11.43 -0.63 8.79
C GLU A 54 10.02 -1.16 8.47
N SER A 55 9.27 -0.47 7.60
CA SER A 55 7.94 -0.88 7.16
C SER A 55 8.03 -2.19 6.36
N MET A 56 7.34 -3.23 6.83
CA MET A 56 7.21 -4.49 6.10
C MET A 56 6.07 -4.42 5.08
N THR A 57 6.08 -3.39 4.23
CA THR A 57 5.09 -3.16 3.16
C THR A 57 5.74 -3.31 1.80
N SER A 58 6.08 -4.54 1.44
CA SER A 58 6.69 -4.87 0.14
C SER A 58 6.01 -6.10 -0.48
N PRO A 59 6.23 -6.40 -1.77
CA PRO A 59 5.65 -7.58 -2.40
C PRO A 59 6.01 -8.90 -1.69
N GLU A 60 7.17 -8.97 -1.05
CA GLU A 60 7.67 -10.15 -0.32
C GLU A 60 6.89 -10.43 0.97
N THR A 61 6.30 -9.40 1.58
CA THR A 61 5.50 -9.49 2.81
C THR A 61 3.99 -9.36 2.53
N GLN A 62 3.60 -9.43 1.26
CA GLN A 62 2.21 -9.38 0.82
C GLN A 62 1.50 -10.71 1.12
N ILE A 63 0.37 -10.62 1.82
CA ILE A 63 -0.53 -11.76 2.04
C ILE A 63 -1.63 -11.69 0.97
N ARG A 64 -1.59 -12.65 0.04
CA ARG A 64 -2.58 -12.74 -1.05
C ARG A 64 -3.83 -13.47 -0.59
N CYS A 65 -4.98 -12.83 -0.72
CA CYS A 65 -6.27 -13.48 -0.49
C CYS A 65 -6.61 -14.45 -1.63
N ILE A 66 -7.28 -15.57 -1.29
CA ILE A 66 -7.82 -16.56 -2.24
C ILE A 66 -9.22 -16.16 -2.73
#